data_AF-A0A7X5V6D5-F1
#
_entry.id   AF-A0A7X5V6D5-F1
#
_cell.length_a   1.000
_cell.length_b   1.000
_cell.length_c   1.000
_cell.angle_alpha   90.00
_cell.angle_beta   90.00
_cell.angle_gamma   90.00
#
_symmetry.space_group_name_H-M   'P 1'
#
loop_
_entity.id
_entity.type
_entity.pdbx_description
1 polymer ?
#
loop_
_entity_poly.entity_id
_entity_poly.type
_entity_poly.pdbx_seq_one_letter_code
_entity_poly.pdbx_strand_id
1 'polypeptide(L)'
;MGSAVESRHRRVQRIVAATYLGIPVALLVVVALIAATGTAAAWIGCVVPVAMLAIGFVLRRRHRYQPRWWLGVAGLFGGLAGLTVTLFPLAVGVWWPAILALPGLIVGVVAGLALARAADRALLVPFVPELAGTPYELVFRLRGVPLAAVLVGADSVTIQSHPVPRSEHQFRTYPLTAITGTYEFSLSGSERLKFPIAVTHAVGSQGPAVILQADGEDWVLPTNQAGTPIDVLTVRRER
;
A
#
# COMPACT_ATOMS: atom_id res chain seq x y z
N MET A 1 -12.39 -20.79 -6.63
CA MET A 1 -12.23 -19.75 -5.58
C MET A 1 -13.35 -19.91 -4.57
N GLY A 2 -13.05 -20.13 -3.29
CA GLY A 2 -14.08 -20.25 -2.26
C GLY A 2 -14.93 -18.98 -2.15
N SER A 3 -16.23 -19.13 -1.88
CA SER A 3 -17.21 -18.03 -1.83
C SER A 3 -16.81 -16.87 -0.88
N ALA A 4 -16.05 -17.18 0.17
CA ALA A 4 -15.51 -16.20 1.13
C ALA A 4 -14.37 -15.32 0.57
N VAL A 5 -13.52 -15.85 -0.30
CA VAL A 5 -12.42 -15.09 -0.91
C VAL A 5 -12.96 -14.11 -1.95
N GLU A 6 -13.96 -14.54 -2.71
CA GLU A 6 -14.63 -13.72 -3.71
C GLU A 6 -15.40 -12.55 -3.09
N SER A 7 -16.06 -12.75 -1.95
CA SER A 7 -16.74 -11.67 -1.23
C SER A 7 -15.75 -10.65 -0.65
N ARG A 8 -14.62 -11.11 -0.09
CA ARG A 8 -13.52 -10.24 0.38
C ARG A 8 -12.90 -9.46 -0.78
N HIS A 9 -12.62 -10.10 -1.90
CA HIS A 9 -12.10 -9.46 -3.11
C HIS A 9 -13.03 -8.31 -3.55
N ARG A 10 -14.33 -8.58 -3.69
CA ARG A 10 -15.31 -7.56 -4.08
C ARG A 10 -15.36 -6.40 -3.09
N ARG A 11 -15.31 -6.66 -1.78
CA ARG A 11 -15.30 -5.63 -0.74
C ARG A 11 -14.06 -4.74 -0.84
N VAL A 12 -12.87 -5.32 -0.93
CA VAL A 12 -11.61 -4.60 -1.06
C VAL A 12 -11.61 -3.76 -2.34
N GLN A 13 -12.08 -4.31 -3.45
CA GLN A 13 -12.12 -3.60 -4.73
C GLN A 13 -13.10 -2.43 -4.74
N ARG A 14 -14.21 -2.51 -4.00
CA ARG A 14 -15.11 -1.38 -3.79
C ARG A 14 -14.43 -0.27 -3.00
N ILE A 15 -13.70 -0.60 -1.93
CA ILE A 15 -12.99 0.40 -1.12
C ILE A 15 -11.88 1.05 -1.94
N VAL A 16 -11.08 0.27 -2.67
CA VAL A 16 -10.05 0.80 -3.58
C VAL A 16 -10.68 1.66 -4.67
N ALA A 17 -11.79 1.26 -5.29
CA ALA A 17 -12.48 2.09 -6.26
C ALA A 17 -13.01 3.41 -5.63
N ALA A 18 -13.57 3.35 -4.42
CA ALA A 18 -14.02 4.52 -3.70
C ALA A 18 -12.87 5.48 -3.37
N THR A 19 -11.70 4.98 -3.00
CA THR A 19 -10.52 5.80 -2.75
C THR A 19 -9.98 6.46 -4.03
N TYR A 20 -9.77 5.67 -5.08
CA TYR A 20 -9.08 6.15 -6.29
C TYR A 20 -9.99 6.96 -7.22
N LEU A 21 -11.30 6.70 -7.23
CA LEU A 21 -12.26 7.36 -8.12
C LEU A 21 -13.34 8.09 -7.33
N GLY A 22 -13.82 7.52 -6.23
CA GLY A 22 -14.87 8.13 -5.41
C GLY A 22 -14.46 9.47 -4.79
N ILE A 23 -13.25 9.58 -4.21
CA ILE A 23 -12.75 10.85 -3.64
C ILE A 23 -12.68 11.94 -4.74
N PRO A 24 -12.02 11.71 -5.90
CA PRO A 24 -12.01 12.71 -6.97
C PRO A 24 -13.39 13.04 -7.55
N VAL A 25 -14.31 12.06 -7.70
CA VAL A 25 -15.70 12.33 -8.16
C VAL A 25 -16.44 13.20 -7.15
N ALA A 26 -16.38 12.87 -5.87
CA ALA A 26 -17.04 13.66 -4.82
C ALA A 26 -16.48 15.09 -4.79
N LEU A 27 -15.16 15.24 -4.92
CA LEU A 27 -14.52 16.55 -5.02
C LEU A 27 -14.99 17.32 -6.27
N LEU A 28 -15.10 16.66 -7.43
CA LEU A 28 -15.61 17.27 -8.66
C LEU A 28 -17.01 17.84 -8.47
N VAL A 29 -17.90 17.07 -7.84
CA VAL A 29 -19.28 17.50 -7.55
C VAL A 29 -19.27 18.74 -6.64
N VAL A 30 -18.49 18.72 -5.57
CA VAL A 30 -18.40 19.87 -4.64
C VAL A 30 -17.86 21.12 -5.34
N VAL A 31 -16.77 20.99 -6.10
CA VAL A 31 -16.18 22.11 -6.86
C VAL A 31 -17.15 22.64 -7.90
N ALA A 32 -17.85 21.76 -8.64
CA ALA A 32 -18.84 22.18 -9.63
C ALA A 32 -20.02 22.92 -9.00
N LEU A 33 -20.51 22.47 -7.84
CA LEU A 33 -21.59 23.15 -7.11
C LEU A 33 -21.16 24.54 -6.63
N ILE A 34 -19.93 24.69 -6.14
CA ILE A 34 -19.39 26.00 -5.74
C ILE A 34 -19.12 26.88 -6.97
N ALA A 35 -18.62 26.32 -8.08
CA ALA A 35 -18.37 27.07 -9.30
C ALA A 35 -19.67 27.59 -9.93
N ALA A 36 -20.77 26.86 -9.78
CA ALA A 36 -22.09 27.27 -10.27
C ALA A 36 -22.64 28.53 -9.59
N THR A 37 -22.15 28.91 -8.41
CA THR A 37 -22.52 30.16 -7.72
C THR A 37 -21.59 31.33 -8.04
N GLY A 38 -20.52 31.09 -8.82
CA GLY A 38 -19.46 32.05 -9.13
C GLY A 38 -19.45 32.54 -10.58
N THR A 39 -18.33 33.12 -10.99
CA THR A 39 -18.10 33.55 -12.37
C THR A 39 -17.73 32.38 -13.27
N ALA A 40 -17.81 32.57 -14.59
CA ALA A 40 -17.37 31.57 -15.57
C ALA A 40 -15.92 31.10 -15.35
N ALA A 41 -15.04 31.97 -14.81
CA ALA A 41 -13.67 31.63 -14.48
C ALA A 41 -13.54 30.62 -13.32
N ALA A 42 -14.53 30.51 -12.42
CA ALA A 42 -14.51 29.55 -11.31
C ALA A 42 -14.47 28.09 -11.80
N TRP A 43 -14.99 27.82 -13.01
CA TRP A 43 -14.94 26.48 -13.62
C TRP A 43 -13.52 25.97 -13.89
N ILE A 44 -12.52 26.85 -13.93
CA ILE A 44 -11.10 26.46 -13.99
C ILE A 44 -10.72 25.60 -12.77
N GLY A 45 -11.39 25.79 -11.62
CA GLY A 45 -11.20 24.95 -10.44
C GLY A 45 -11.48 23.46 -10.65
N CYS A 46 -12.32 23.11 -11.63
CA CYS A 46 -12.62 21.71 -11.97
C CYS A 46 -11.41 20.95 -12.54
N VAL A 47 -10.36 21.66 -12.97
CA VAL A 47 -9.12 21.03 -13.46
C VAL A 47 -8.48 20.13 -12.39
N VAL A 48 -8.50 20.53 -11.11
CA VAL A 48 -7.92 19.75 -10.02
C VAL A 48 -8.61 18.39 -9.85
N PRO A 49 -9.93 18.30 -9.62
CA PRO A 49 -10.60 17.00 -9.51
C PRO A 49 -10.57 16.19 -10.80
N VAL A 50 -10.58 16.82 -11.98
CA VAL A 50 -10.44 16.10 -13.27
C VAL A 50 -9.04 15.47 -13.40
N ALA A 51 -7.98 16.21 -13.06
CA ALA A 51 -6.63 15.67 -13.03
C ALA A 51 -6.50 14.53 -12.02
N MET A 52 -7.06 14.68 -10.82
CA MET A 52 -7.11 13.62 -9.81
C MET A 52 -7.88 12.38 -10.30
N LEU A 53 -8.97 12.54 -11.05
CA LEU A 53 -9.70 11.43 -11.67
C LEU A 53 -8.85 10.69 -12.70
N ALA A 54 -8.19 11.42 -13.60
CA ALA A 54 -7.32 10.83 -14.60
C ALA A 54 -6.15 10.06 -13.96
N ILE A 55 -5.47 10.69 -13.00
CA ILE A 55 -4.38 10.08 -12.23
C ILE A 55 -4.90 8.88 -11.43
N GLY A 56 -6.03 9.03 -10.75
CA GLY A 56 -6.67 7.98 -9.97
C GLY A 56 -7.06 6.76 -10.82
N PHE A 57 -7.54 6.98 -12.04
CA PHE A 57 -7.83 5.90 -12.99
C PHE A 57 -6.58 5.14 -13.40
N VAL A 58 -5.50 5.84 -13.74
CA VAL A 58 -4.21 5.24 -14.12
C VAL A 58 -3.59 4.49 -12.95
N LEU A 59 -3.51 5.12 -11.78
CA LEU A 59 -2.94 4.53 -10.57
C LEU A 59 -3.78 3.33 -10.09
N ARG A 60 -5.11 3.38 -10.22
CA ARG A 60 -5.96 2.23 -9.91
C ARG A 60 -5.59 1.05 -10.79
N ARG A 61 -5.39 1.23 -12.10
CA ARG A 61 -4.99 0.12 -12.99
C ARG A 61 -3.65 -0.49 -12.61
N ARG A 62 -2.69 0.33 -12.17
CA ARG A 62 -1.34 -0.12 -11.80
C ARG A 62 -1.23 -0.73 -10.40
N HIS A 63 -1.94 -0.16 -9.42
CA HIS A 63 -1.77 -0.47 -7.99
C HIS A 63 -2.98 -1.16 -7.36
N ARG A 64 -3.95 -1.62 -8.18
CA ARG A 64 -5.16 -2.34 -7.75
C ARG A 64 -4.87 -3.50 -6.78
N TYR A 65 -3.70 -4.11 -6.91
CA TYR A 65 -3.29 -5.30 -6.16
C TYR A 65 -2.10 -5.06 -5.24
N GLN A 66 -1.71 -3.79 -5.02
CA GLN A 66 -0.55 -3.41 -4.22
C GLN A 66 -0.97 -2.59 -3.00
N PRO A 67 -1.32 -3.23 -1.87
CA PRO A 67 -1.84 -2.55 -0.69
C PRO A 67 -0.91 -1.45 -0.16
N ARG A 68 0.41 -1.61 -0.31
CA ARG A 68 1.41 -0.61 0.09
C ARG A 68 1.16 0.79 -0.49
N TRP A 69 0.65 0.88 -1.71
CA TRP A 69 0.39 2.16 -2.37
C TRP A 69 -0.95 2.78 -1.96
N TRP A 70 -1.89 1.98 -1.44
CA TRP A 70 -3.22 2.46 -1.11
C TRP A 70 -3.19 3.53 -0.02
N LEU A 71 -2.36 3.36 1.01
CA LEU A 71 -2.18 4.35 2.07
C LEU A 71 -1.65 5.68 1.53
N GLY A 72 -0.62 5.64 0.69
CA GLY A 72 0.00 6.84 0.11
C GLY A 72 -0.98 7.61 -0.79
N VAL A 73 -1.65 6.90 -1.72
CA VAL A 73 -2.62 7.52 -2.63
C VAL A 73 -3.83 8.05 -1.87
N ALA A 74 -4.36 7.30 -0.90
CA ALA A 74 -5.53 7.72 -0.13
C ALA A 74 -5.23 8.95 0.73
N GLY A 75 -4.06 9.00 1.38
CA GLY A 75 -3.63 10.16 2.16
C GLY A 75 -3.46 11.39 1.28
N LEU A 76 -2.81 11.26 0.12
CA LEU A 76 -2.62 12.36 -0.84
C LEU A 76 -3.96 12.88 -1.39
N PHE A 77 -4.82 11.98 -1.88
CA PHE A 77 -6.11 12.36 -2.46
C PHE A 77 -7.06 12.95 -1.41
N GLY A 78 -7.06 12.38 -0.20
CA GLY A 78 -7.80 12.93 0.93
C GLY A 78 -7.32 14.32 1.31
N GLY A 79 -6.00 14.53 1.43
CA GLY A 79 -5.42 15.83 1.76
C GLY A 79 -5.68 16.89 0.69
N LEU A 80 -5.49 16.55 -0.59
CA LEU A 80 -5.84 17.43 -1.71
C LEU A 80 -7.32 17.80 -1.69
N ALA A 81 -8.21 16.82 -1.51
CA ALA A 81 -9.64 17.09 -1.43
C ALA A 81 -9.98 18.02 -0.25
N GLY A 82 -9.41 17.78 0.93
CA GLY A 82 -9.57 18.64 2.10
C GLY A 82 -9.15 20.09 1.83
N LEU A 83 -7.95 20.29 1.28
CA LEU A 83 -7.46 21.61 0.90
C LEU A 83 -8.34 22.28 -0.15
N THR A 84 -8.67 21.58 -1.23
CA THR A 84 -9.47 22.14 -2.32
C THR A 84 -10.85 22.56 -1.82
N VAL A 85 -11.53 21.77 -0.99
CA VAL A 85 -12.84 22.13 -0.43
C VAL A 85 -12.77 23.40 0.43
N THR A 86 -11.69 23.59 1.19
CA THR A 86 -11.53 24.76 2.07
C THR A 86 -11.02 26.02 1.35
N LEU A 87 -10.21 25.87 0.31
CA LEU A 87 -9.59 27.00 -0.39
C LEU A 87 -10.36 27.45 -1.62
N PHE A 88 -11.04 26.54 -2.33
CA PHE A 88 -11.79 26.88 -3.53
C PHE A 88 -12.87 27.96 -3.35
N PRO A 89 -13.59 28.04 -2.20
CA PRO A 89 -14.53 29.14 -1.94
C PRO A 89 -13.93 30.56 -2.07
N LEU A 90 -12.60 30.72 -1.94
CA LEU A 90 -11.93 32.00 -2.18
C LEU A 90 -12.12 32.49 -3.62
N ALA A 91 -12.19 31.58 -4.60
CA ALA A 91 -12.37 31.91 -6.01
C ALA A 91 -13.75 32.53 -6.31
N VAL A 92 -14.72 32.35 -5.41
CA VAL A 92 -16.07 32.93 -5.49
C VAL A 92 -16.28 34.03 -4.44
N GLY A 93 -15.20 34.55 -3.84
CA GLY A 93 -15.24 35.67 -2.91
C GLY A 93 -15.57 35.30 -1.45
N VAL A 94 -15.63 34.01 -1.13
CA VAL A 94 -15.94 33.53 0.23
C VAL A 94 -14.65 33.17 0.97
N TRP A 95 -14.24 34.01 1.91
CA TRP A 95 -12.90 33.90 2.53
C TRP A 95 -12.84 33.09 3.83
N TRP A 96 -13.92 33.04 4.61
CA TRP A 96 -13.91 32.38 5.92
C TRP A 96 -13.52 30.88 5.89
N PRO A 97 -13.85 30.07 4.85
CA PRO A 97 -13.46 28.66 4.80
C PRO A 97 -11.94 28.47 4.71
N ALA A 98 -11.20 29.48 4.23
CA ALA A 98 -9.74 29.40 4.12
C ALA A 98 -9.06 29.26 5.49
N ILE A 99 -9.67 29.75 6.57
CA ILE A 99 -9.17 29.57 7.94
C ILE A 99 -9.16 28.08 8.32
N LEU A 100 -10.07 27.30 7.73
CA LEU A 100 -10.17 25.87 7.93
C LEU A 100 -9.24 25.06 7.02
N ALA A 101 -8.35 25.68 6.24
CA ALA A 101 -7.52 24.95 5.28
C ALA A 101 -6.62 23.88 5.93
N LEU A 102 -5.95 24.24 7.02
CA LEU A 102 -5.11 23.30 7.76
C LEU A 102 -5.96 22.19 8.44
N PRO A 103 -7.04 22.51 9.19
CA PRO A 103 -7.98 21.50 9.68
C PRO A 103 -8.55 20.60 8.58
N GLY A 104 -8.94 21.16 7.44
CA GLY A 104 -9.51 20.44 6.30
C GLY A 104 -8.51 19.48 5.67
N LEU A 105 -7.26 19.90 5.51
CA LEU A 105 -6.16 19.02 5.09
C LEU A 105 -6.01 17.84 6.06
N ILE A 106 -5.94 18.10 7.37
CA ILE A 106 -5.74 17.06 8.38
C ILE A 106 -6.91 16.07 8.34
N VAL A 107 -8.15 16.55 8.35
CA VAL A 107 -9.35 15.72 8.28
C VAL A 107 -9.37 14.90 6.98
N GLY A 108 -9.04 15.52 5.85
CA GLY A 108 -8.95 14.85 4.56
C GLY A 108 -7.91 13.73 4.54
N VAL A 109 -6.69 13.99 5.01
CA VAL A 109 -5.62 12.98 5.13
C VAL A 109 -6.06 11.84 6.06
N VAL A 110 -6.59 12.16 7.23
CA VAL A 110 -7.04 11.15 8.22
C VAL A 110 -8.14 10.28 7.64
N ALA A 111 -9.14 10.86 6.98
CA ALA A 111 -10.22 10.13 6.34
C ALA A 111 -9.70 9.21 5.21
N GLY A 112 -8.80 9.72 4.37
CA GLY A 112 -8.15 8.94 3.32
C GLY A 112 -7.35 7.75 3.89
N LEU A 113 -6.52 8.00 4.90
CA LEU A 113 -5.75 6.95 5.57
C LEU A 113 -6.65 5.92 6.27
N ALA A 114 -7.77 6.35 6.85
CA ALA A 114 -8.74 5.44 7.47
C ALA A 114 -9.37 4.49 6.43
N LEU A 115 -9.73 5.00 5.25
CA LEU A 115 -10.25 4.20 4.13
C LEU A 115 -9.22 3.16 3.65
N ALA A 116 -7.97 3.57 3.46
CA ALA A 116 -6.90 2.65 3.08
C ALA A 116 -6.65 1.59 4.16
N ARG A 117 -6.61 1.97 5.45
CA ARG A 117 -6.51 1.00 6.55
C ARG A 117 -7.69 0.04 6.62
N ALA A 118 -8.89 0.50 6.28
CA ALA A 118 -10.07 -0.36 6.20
C ALA A 118 -9.95 -1.38 5.07
N ALA A 119 -9.39 -0.98 3.91
CA ALA A 119 -9.09 -1.90 2.81
C ALA A 119 -8.03 -2.94 3.21
N ASP A 120 -6.94 -2.50 3.84
CA ASP A 120 -5.86 -3.38 4.30
C ASP A 120 -6.36 -4.39 5.34
N ARG A 121 -7.13 -3.94 6.33
CA ARG A 121 -7.73 -4.84 7.35
C ARG A 121 -8.71 -5.82 6.73
N ALA A 122 -9.54 -5.37 5.80
CA ALA A 122 -10.51 -6.25 5.12
C ALA A 122 -9.83 -7.33 4.26
N LEU A 123 -8.62 -7.06 3.77
CA LEU A 123 -7.83 -8.03 3.00
C LEU A 123 -7.03 -8.97 3.91
N LEU A 124 -6.30 -8.42 4.90
CA LEU A 124 -5.26 -9.12 5.64
C LEU A 124 -5.73 -9.71 6.99
N VAL A 125 -6.93 -9.38 7.48
CA VAL A 125 -7.41 -9.81 8.80
C VAL A 125 -8.77 -10.52 8.72
N PRO A 126 -8.86 -11.80 9.14
CA PRO A 126 -7.75 -12.73 9.39
C PRO A 126 -7.08 -13.15 8.08
N PHE A 127 -5.77 -13.41 8.11
CA PHE A 127 -5.06 -14.04 7.00
C PHE A 127 -5.63 -15.43 6.76
N VAL A 128 -5.94 -15.75 5.50
CA VAL A 128 -6.47 -17.06 5.10
C VAL A 128 -5.55 -17.61 4.00
N PRO A 129 -5.14 -18.89 4.03
CA PRO A 129 -4.19 -19.45 3.07
C PRO A 129 -4.61 -19.28 1.61
N GLU A 130 -5.90 -19.20 1.30
CA GLU A 130 -6.41 -19.01 -0.05
C GLU A 130 -6.03 -17.64 -0.66
N LEU A 131 -5.58 -16.67 0.16
CA LEU A 131 -5.00 -15.42 -0.33
C LEU A 131 -3.68 -15.65 -1.08
N ALA A 132 -2.97 -16.75 -0.83
CA ALA A 132 -1.79 -17.16 -1.57
C ALA A 132 -2.05 -17.21 -3.08
N GLY A 133 -3.23 -17.73 -3.47
CA GLY A 133 -3.65 -17.83 -4.88
C GLY A 133 -4.23 -16.54 -5.48
N THR A 134 -4.18 -15.42 -4.77
CA THR A 134 -4.70 -14.13 -5.26
C THR A 134 -3.58 -13.24 -5.81
N PRO A 135 -3.87 -12.33 -6.76
CA PRO A 135 -2.87 -11.42 -7.32
C PRO A 135 -2.40 -10.32 -6.35
N TYR A 136 -2.92 -10.29 -5.12
CA TYR A 136 -2.56 -9.27 -4.13
C TYR A 136 -1.13 -9.46 -3.62
N GLU A 137 -0.43 -8.33 -3.48
CA GLU A 137 0.84 -8.25 -2.78
C GLU A 137 0.64 -8.49 -1.28
N LEU A 138 1.30 -9.52 -0.76
CA LEU A 138 1.25 -9.91 0.66
C LEU A 138 2.51 -9.39 1.37
N VAL A 139 2.34 -8.74 2.51
CA VAL A 139 3.43 -8.08 3.25
C VAL A 139 3.71 -8.83 4.54
N PHE A 140 4.92 -9.36 4.69
CA PHE A 140 5.39 -10.04 5.88
C PHE A 140 6.50 -9.23 6.54
N ARG A 141 6.31 -8.81 7.79
CA ARG A 141 7.29 -8.01 8.51
C ARG A 141 8.43 -8.89 9.02
N LEU A 142 9.66 -8.40 8.90
CA LEU A 142 10.82 -9.08 9.46
C LEU A 142 10.93 -8.79 10.97
N ARG A 143 11.15 -9.84 11.78
CA ARG A 143 11.39 -9.71 13.22
C ARG A 143 12.83 -9.19 13.44
N GLY A 144 13.01 -8.30 14.42
CA GLY A 144 14.34 -7.81 14.81
C GLY A 144 14.99 -6.84 13.82
N VAL A 145 14.29 -6.52 12.72
CA VAL A 145 14.72 -5.53 11.73
C VAL A 145 13.60 -4.50 11.55
N PRO A 146 13.71 -3.30 12.14
CA PRO A 146 12.66 -2.29 12.05
C PRO A 146 12.46 -1.89 10.59
N LEU A 147 11.19 -1.74 10.19
CA LEU A 147 10.79 -1.24 8.87
C LEU A 147 11.25 -2.11 7.68
N ALA A 148 11.69 -3.36 7.94
CA ALA A 148 11.99 -4.32 6.89
C ALA A 148 10.86 -5.34 6.72
N ALA A 149 10.58 -5.69 5.47
CA ALA A 149 9.50 -6.58 5.10
C ALA A 149 9.81 -7.36 3.83
N VAL A 150 9.22 -8.54 3.73
CA VAL A 150 9.14 -9.34 2.52
C VAL A 150 7.78 -9.09 1.88
N LEU A 151 7.80 -8.61 0.65
CA LEU A 151 6.63 -8.40 -0.19
C LEU A 151 6.55 -9.57 -1.17
N VAL A 152 5.48 -10.34 -1.10
CA VAL A 152 5.23 -11.42 -2.05
C VAL A 152 4.14 -10.94 -3.01
N GLY A 153 4.55 -10.52 -4.20
CA GLY A 153 3.69 -10.14 -5.33
C GLY A 153 3.29 -11.34 -6.18
N ALA A 154 2.43 -11.11 -7.18
CA ALA A 154 1.94 -12.18 -8.05
C ALA A 154 3.07 -12.91 -8.79
N ASP A 155 4.07 -12.15 -9.27
CA ASP A 155 5.14 -12.66 -10.13
C ASP A 155 6.55 -12.44 -9.56
N SER A 156 6.65 -11.78 -8.40
CA SER A 156 7.93 -11.37 -7.82
C SER A 156 7.91 -11.33 -6.30
N VAL A 157 9.08 -11.51 -5.70
CA VAL A 157 9.34 -11.29 -4.27
C VAL A 157 10.27 -10.11 -4.11
N THR A 158 9.85 -9.11 -3.34
CA THR A 158 10.68 -7.95 -3.00
C THR A 158 11.01 -7.97 -1.52
N ILE A 159 12.30 -7.98 -1.20
CA ILE A 159 12.78 -7.78 0.17
C ILE A 159 13.19 -6.32 0.28
N GLN A 160 12.63 -5.61 1.26
CA GLN A 160 12.86 -4.18 1.44
C GLN A 160 13.15 -3.83 2.89
N SER A 161 14.00 -2.83 3.12
CA SER A 161 14.17 -2.13 4.39
C SER A 161 13.90 -0.64 4.18
N HIS A 162 13.17 -0.01 5.11
CA HIS A 162 12.94 1.44 5.08
C HIS A 162 13.58 2.20 6.25
N PRO A 163 14.91 2.19 6.49
CA PRO A 163 15.46 2.99 7.59
C PRO A 163 16.04 4.34 7.16
N VAL A 164 16.45 4.58 5.89
CA VAL A 164 17.20 5.81 5.53
C VAL A 164 16.98 6.21 4.06
N PRO A 165 16.79 7.49 3.67
CA PRO A 165 16.51 7.89 2.27
C PRO A 165 17.67 7.83 1.24
N ARG A 166 18.80 7.13 1.47
CA ARG A 166 20.03 7.35 0.66
C ARG A 166 20.94 6.13 0.40
N SER A 167 20.42 4.92 0.26
CA SER A 167 21.27 3.75 -0.07
C SER A 167 20.75 3.00 -1.29
N GLU A 168 21.65 2.71 -2.24
CA GLU A 168 21.35 2.04 -3.53
C GLU A 168 20.84 0.60 -3.39
N HIS A 169 20.74 0.06 -2.16
CA HIS A 169 20.40 -1.34 -1.88
C HIS A 169 19.30 -1.49 -0.80
N GLN A 170 18.26 -0.65 -0.86
CA GLN A 170 17.14 -0.69 0.10
C GLN A 170 16.08 -1.72 -0.22
N PHE A 171 15.97 -2.10 -1.49
CA PHE A 171 15.07 -3.13 -1.93
C PHE A 171 15.79 -4.01 -2.96
N ARG A 172 15.52 -5.30 -2.91
CA ARG A 172 15.93 -6.25 -3.94
C ARG A 172 14.70 -7.04 -4.35
N THR A 173 14.43 -7.06 -5.65
CA THR A 173 13.28 -7.76 -6.24
C THR A 173 13.77 -8.92 -7.05
N TYR A 174 13.21 -10.10 -6.78
CA TYR A 174 13.47 -11.34 -7.48
C TYR A 174 12.19 -11.77 -8.20
N PRO A 175 12.24 -12.15 -9.48
CA PRO A 175 11.11 -12.83 -10.11
C PRO A 175 10.88 -14.17 -9.42
N LEU A 176 9.64 -14.67 -9.38
CA LEU A 176 9.34 -15.98 -8.76
C LEU A 176 10.14 -17.13 -9.40
N THR A 177 10.45 -17.01 -10.69
CA THR A 177 11.27 -17.97 -11.44
C THR A 177 12.72 -18.05 -10.95
N ALA A 178 13.22 -17.00 -10.29
CA ALA A 178 14.56 -17.00 -9.70
C ALA A 178 14.61 -17.67 -8.33
N ILE A 179 13.46 -18.01 -7.74
CA ILE A 179 13.37 -18.61 -6.41
C ILE A 179 13.47 -20.13 -6.53
N THR A 180 14.59 -20.68 -6.08
CA THR A 180 14.90 -22.10 -6.17
C THR A 180 14.36 -22.88 -4.97
N GLY A 181 14.25 -22.26 -3.79
CA GLY A 181 13.86 -22.95 -2.55
C GLY A 181 13.36 -22.01 -1.46
N THR A 182 12.48 -22.53 -0.61
CA THR A 182 11.98 -21.84 0.59
C THR A 182 11.91 -22.85 1.73
N TYR A 183 12.63 -22.58 2.82
CA TYR A 183 12.75 -23.51 3.95
C TYR A 183 12.42 -22.81 5.27
N GLU A 184 11.77 -23.54 6.16
CA GLU A 184 11.57 -23.09 7.53
C GLU A 184 12.85 -23.33 8.34
N PHE A 185 13.23 -22.33 9.12
CA PHE A 185 14.41 -22.39 9.96
C PHE A 185 14.11 -21.73 11.32
N SER A 186 14.81 -22.12 12.37
CA SER A 186 14.68 -21.50 13.69
C SER A 186 16.01 -20.92 14.13
N LEU A 187 16.06 -19.60 14.31
CA LEU A 187 17.25 -18.88 14.74
C LEU A 187 17.50 -19.10 16.22
N SER A 188 18.75 -19.44 16.55
CA SER A 188 19.26 -19.51 17.92
C SER A 188 19.65 -18.15 18.53
N GLY A 189 19.59 -17.08 17.73
CA GLY A 189 19.79 -15.69 18.16
C GLY A 189 21.23 -15.17 18.08
N SER A 190 22.22 -16.05 17.90
CA SER A 190 23.64 -15.70 17.69
C SER A 190 24.09 -15.79 16.22
N GLU A 191 23.21 -16.23 15.33
CA GLU A 191 23.52 -16.47 13.93
C GLU A 191 23.67 -15.17 13.13
N ARG A 192 24.63 -15.16 12.21
CA ARG A 192 24.85 -14.04 11.30
C ARG A 192 23.76 -14.03 10.24
N LEU A 193 22.79 -13.14 10.40
CA LEU A 193 21.72 -12.92 9.43
C LEU A 193 22.32 -12.44 8.09
N LYS A 194 21.94 -13.11 7.00
CA LYS A 194 22.32 -12.74 5.64
C LYS A 194 21.12 -12.12 4.94
N PHE A 195 21.22 -10.83 4.63
CA PHE A 195 20.17 -10.07 3.94
C PHE A 195 20.64 -9.65 2.54
N PRO A 196 19.74 -9.64 1.54
CA PRO A 196 20.03 -9.13 0.20
C PRO A 196 20.10 -7.60 0.11
N ILE A 197 19.88 -6.92 1.24
CA ILE A 197 19.73 -5.48 1.35
C ILE A 197 20.59 -4.96 2.49
N ALA A 198 20.93 -3.67 2.44
CA ALA A 198 21.64 -3.03 3.54
C ALA A 198 20.72 -2.94 4.76
N VAL A 199 21.11 -3.60 5.86
CA VAL A 199 20.41 -3.53 7.14
C VAL A 199 21.35 -2.91 8.16
N THR A 200 21.03 -1.69 8.60
CA THR A 200 21.85 -0.94 9.58
C THR A 200 21.58 -1.35 11.03
N HIS A 201 20.41 -1.92 11.33
CA HIS A 201 19.99 -2.25 12.69
C HIS A 201 19.32 -3.64 12.74
N ALA A 202 20.09 -4.69 12.44
CA ALA A 202 19.65 -6.06 12.64
C ALA A 202 19.94 -6.48 14.08
N VAL A 203 18.90 -6.75 14.86
CA VAL A 203 19.05 -7.34 16.20
C VAL A 203 18.94 -8.85 16.05
N GLY A 204 19.97 -9.58 16.48
CA GLY A 204 19.93 -11.03 16.58
C GLY A 204 18.74 -11.44 17.44
N SER A 205 17.80 -12.20 16.86
CA SER A 205 16.56 -12.55 17.54
C SER A 205 16.29 -14.04 17.40
N GLN A 206 16.00 -14.69 18.53
CA GLN A 206 15.64 -16.09 18.57
C GLN A 206 14.25 -16.31 17.97
N GLY A 207 14.05 -17.49 17.36
CA GLY A 207 12.75 -17.97 16.90
C GLY A 207 12.65 -18.16 15.38
N PRO A 208 11.43 -18.33 14.84
CA PRO A 208 11.23 -18.74 13.44
C PRO A 208 11.82 -17.75 12.44
N ALA A 209 12.27 -18.30 11.31
CA ALA A 209 12.83 -17.62 10.16
C ALA A 209 12.53 -18.42 8.89
N VAL A 210 12.59 -17.73 7.74
CA VAL A 210 12.48 -18.36 6.43
C VAL A 210 13.82 -18.20 5.72
N ILE A 211 14.35 -19.31 5.20
CA ILE A 211 15.45 -19.27 4.25
C ILE A 211 14.84 -19.15 2.86
N LEU A 212 15.12 -18.05 2.18
CA LEU A 212 14.73 -17.82 0.80
C LEU A 212 15.97 -18.01 -0.08
N GLN A 213 15.94 -19.03 -0.95
CA GLN A 213 16.98 -19.23 -1.95
C GLN A 213 16.56 -18.58 -3.26
N ALA A 214 17.30 -17.55 -3.69
CA ALA A 214 17.02 -16.82 -4.92
C ALA A 214 18.32 -16.46 -5.65
N ASP A 215 18.36 -16.67 -6.97
CA ASP A 215 19.55 -16.45 -7.82
C ASP A 215 20.81 -17.16 -7.30
N GLY A 216 20.66 -18.34 -6.68
CA GLY A 216 21.77 -19.11 -6.11
C GLY A 216 22.32 -18.55 -4.79
N GLU A 217 21.67 -17.55 -4.18
CA GLU A 217 22.00 -17.03 -2.86
C GLU A 217 20.93 -17.38 -1.82
N ASP A 218 21.37 -17.73 -0.61
CA ASP A 218 20.48 -18.00 0.52
C ASP A 218 20.33 -16.76 1.41
N TRP A 219 19.08 -16.36 1.65
CA TRP A 219 18.72 -15.23 2.50
C TRP A 219 17.98 -15.69 3.73
N VAL A 220 18.38 -15.22 4.91
CA VAL A 220 17.78 -15.61 6.18
C VAL A 220 16.87 -14.48 6.67
N LEU A 221 15.56 -14.76 6.66
CA LEU A 221 14.50 -13.77 6.86
C LEU A 221 13.77 -14.07 8.18
N PRO A 222 14.14 -13.44 9.31
CA PRO A 222 13.47 -13.66 10.59
C PRO A 222 12.01 -13.20 10.52
N THR A 223 11.06 -14.06 10.87
CA THR A 223 9.62 -13.73 10.83
C THR A 223 8.88 -14.52 11.91
N ASN A 224 7.81 -13.95 12.45
CA ASN A 224 6.97 -14.64 13.44
C ASN A 224 6.00 -15.64 12.81
N GLN A 225 5.94 -15.70 11.49
CA GLN A 225 4.96 -16.49 10.75
C GLN A 225 5.66 -17.31 9.65
N ALA A 226 6.75 -18.03 9.95
CA ALA A 226 7.59 -18.64 8.89
C ALA A 226 6.84 -19.58 7.93
N GLY A 227 5.88 -20.36 8.42
CA GLY A 227 5.05 -21.21 7.55
C GLY A 227 4.23 -20.42 6.51
N THR A 228 3.72 -19.24 6.86
CA THR A 228 2.80 -18.48 5.99
C THR A 228 3.44 -17.96 4.68
N PRO A 229 4.62 -17.29 4.68
CA PRO A 229 5.33 -16.96 3.46
C PRO A 229 5.73 -18.18 2.64
N ILE A 230 6.11 -19.29 3.28
CA ILE A 230 6.51 -20.52 2.59
C ILE A 230 5.32 -21.07 1.80
N ASP A 231 4.18 -21.27 2.46
CA ASP A 231 2.96 -21.76 1.80
C ASP A 231 2.54 -20.87 0.62
N VAL A 232 2.63 -19.55 0.80
CA VAL A 232 2.31 -18.59 -0.26
C VAL A 232 3.26 -18.72 -1.45
N LEU A 233 4.57 -18.84 -1.18
CA LEU A 233 5.58 -18.94 -2.23
C LEU A 233 5.52 -20.27 -2.98
N THR A 234 5.26 -21.37 -2.28
CA THR A 234 5.05 -22.69 -2.88
C THR A 234 3.86 -22.66 -3.82
N VAL A 235 2.69 -22.20 -3.35
CA VAL A 235 1.46 -22.12 -4.16
C VAL A 235 1.63 -21.22 -5.39
N ARG A 236 2.40 -20.14 -5.30
CA ARG A 236 2.62 -19.21 -6.42
C ARG A 236 3.65 -19.71 -7.43
N ARG A 237 4.60 -20.55 -7.03
CA ARG A 237 5.58 -21.13 -7.94
C ARG A 237 4.99 -22.28 -8.77
N GLU A 238 4.02 -22.99 -8.22
CA GLU A 238 3.34 -24.11 -8.88
C GLU A 238 2.26 -23.68 -9.89
N ARG A 239 1.98 -22.38 -10.01
CA ARG A 239 1.04 -21.81 -10.99
C ARG A 239 1.75 -21.31 -12.25
#